data_AF-A0A7V3JI87-F1
#
_entry.id   AF-A0A7V3JI87-F1
#
_cell.length_a   1.000
_cell.length_b   1.000
_cell.length_c   1.000
_cell.angle_alpha   90.00
_cell.angle_beta   90.00
_cell.angle_gamma   90.00
#
_symmetry.space_group_name_H-M   'P 1'
#
loop_
_entity.id
_entity.type
_entity.pdbx_description
1 polymer ?
#
loop_
_entity_poly.entity_id
_entity_poly.type
_entity_poly.pdbx_seq_one_letter_code
_entity_poly.pdbx_strand_id
1 'polypeptide(L)'
;MSERDEVRVLPVLAIKNTVLYPYLLMPLAVGRPMSQAAVEAAVDSEDKALMVVAQRDPAVEEPALADVYRIGTEAVIKRLERADGGIQLVVQGIRRLEILEMEQEKPFLRARVRALPEPNDTGMEVEALDRAILALADRIQQLAQQQAPVPV
;
A
#
# COMPACT_ATOMS: atom_id res chain seq x y z
N MET A 1 17.59 21.59 -4.12
CA MET A 1 16.76 21.45 -2.91
C MET A 1 16.30 20.02 -2.86
N SER A 2 16.77 19.24 -1.88
CA SER A 2 16.55 17.79 -1.84
C SER A 2 15.06 17.48 -1.62
N GLU A 3 14.45 16.66 -2.48
CA GLU A 3 13.10 16.06 -2.34
C GLU A 3 12.91 15.19 -1.07
N ARG A 4 13.80 15.30 -0.08
CA ARG A 4 13.95 14.36 1.06
C ARG A 4 13.06 14.67 2.26
N ASP A 5 12.40 15.83 2.32
CA ASP A 5 11.58 16.25 3.47
C ASP A 5 10.19 16.75 3.04
N GLU A 6 9.61 16.16 2.00
CA GLU A 6 8.25 16.50 1.61
C GLU A 6 7.27 15.90 2.63
N VAL A 7 6.83 16.73 3.57
CA VAL A 7 5.79 16.41 4.53
C VAL A 7 4.44 16.78 3.92
N ARG A 8 3.55 15.79 3.80
CA ARG A 8 2.20 15.95 3.24
C ARG A 8 1.15 15.44 4.21
N VAL A 9 -0.10 15.86 4.00
CA VAL A 9 -1.24 15.37 4.77
C VAL A 9 -2.14 14.58 3.83
N LEU A 10 -2.20 13.26 4.02
CA LEU A 10 -2.94 12.35 3.15
C LEU A 10 -4.05 11.61 3.91
N PRO A 11 -5.19 11.31 3.26
CA PRO A 11 -6.13 10.30 3.73
C PRO A 11 -5.43 8.95 3.88
N VAL A 12 -5.75 8.20 4.93
CA VAL A 12 -5.16 6.89 5.20
C VAL A 12 -6.19 5.79 4.94
N LEU A 13 -5.83 4.84 4.09
CA LEU A 13 -6.59 3.62 3.83
C LEU A 13 -5.92 2.43 4.53
N ALA A 14 -6.56 1.94 5.58
CA ALA A 14 -6.09 0.77 6.31
C ALA A 14 -6.64 -0.53 5.67
N ILE A 15 -5.76 -1.36 5.10
CA ILE A 15 -6.11 -2.63 4.43
C ILE A 15 -5.80 -3.86 5.31
N LYS A 16 -6.53 -4.95 5.08
CA LYS A 16 -6.43 -6.22 5.84
C LYS A 16 -5.77 -7.30 4.97
N ASN A 17 -5.07 -8.24 5.61
CA ASN A 17 -4.51 -9.47 4.99
C ASN A 17 -3.51 -9.25 3.84
N THR A 18 -3.02 -8.03 3.62
CA THR A 18 -2.11 -7.72 2.53
C THR A 18 -1.37 -6.40 2.77
N VAL A 19 -0.36 -6.15 1.94
CA VAL A 19 0.44 -4.93 1.91
C VAL A 19 0.59 -4.46 0.47
N LEU A 20 0.56 -3.13 0.27
CA LEU A 20 0.87 -2.52 -1.01
C LEU A 20 2.35 -2.13 -1.03
N TYR A 21 3.09 -2.57 -2.05
CA TYR A 21 4.45 -2.14 -2.31
C TYR A 21 4.50 -1.03 -3.37
N PRO A 22 5.57 -0.22 -3.40
CA PRO A 22 5.85 0.67 -4.52
C PRO A 22 5.79 -0.03 -5.88
N TYR A 23 5.35 0.71 -6.90
CA TYR A 23 5.16 0.30 -8.30
C TYR A 23 4.09 -0.76 -8.57
N LEU A 24 3.55 -1.43 -7.54
CA LEU A 24 2.48 -2.41 -7.73
C LEU A 24 1.15 -1.73 -8.09
N LEU A 25 0.47 -2.31 -9.08
CA LEU A 25 -0.94 -2.05 -9.38
C LEU A 25 -1.80 -3.08 -8.64
N MET A 26 -2.66 -2.61 -7.75
CA MET A 26 -3.47 -3.47 -6.90
C MET A 26 -4.96 -3.11 -6.98
N PRO A 27 -5.84 -4.06 -7.33
CA PRO A 27 -7.27 -3.87 -7.15
C PRO A 27 -7.63 -3.98 -5.67
N LEU A 28 -8.45 -3.06 -5.17
CA LEU A 28 -8.95 -3.01 -3.81
C LEU A 28 -10.48 -2.86 -3.81
N ALA A 29 -11.13 -3.52 -2.85
CA ALA A 29 -12.54 -3.37 -2.55
C ALA A 29 -12.68 -2.69 -1.18
N VAL A 30 -13.39 -1.56 -1.12
CA VAL A 30 -13.63 -0.84 0.14
C VAL A 30 -15.12 -0.75 0.43
N GLY A 31 -15.55 -1.36 1.54
CA GLY A 31 -16.95 -1.40 1.96
C GLY A 31 -17.25 -0.59 3.23
N ARG A 32 -16.26 -0.35 4.09
CA ARG A 32 -16.49 0.36 5.36
C ARG A 32 -16.71 1.86 5.13
N PRO A 33 -17.68 2.51 5.80
CA PRO A 33 -17.94 3.94 5.65
C PRO A 33 -16.69 4.82 5.80
N MET A 34 -15.87 4.53 6.81
CA MET A 34 -14.61 5.23 7.06
C MET A 34 -13.60 5.10 5.89
N SER A 35 -13.49 3.90 5.30
CA SER A 35 -12.59 3.65 4.16
C SER A 35 -13.12 4.28 2.88
N GLN A 36 -14.45 4.25 2.66
CA GLN A 36 -15.08 4.94 1.53
C GLN A 36 -14.84 6.45 1.63
N ALA A 37 -15.02 7.04 2.82
CA ALA A 37 -14.77 8.47 3.04
C ALA A 37 -13.30 8.87 2.78
N ALA A 38 -12.34 8.02 3.16
CA ALA A 38 -10.93 8.25 2.84
C ALA A 38 -10.66 8.25 1.33
N VAL A 39 -11.30 7.33 0.60
CA VAL A 39 -11.17 7.22 -0.86
C VAL A 39 -11.79 8.42 -1.55
N GLU A 40 -13.00 8.85 -1.16
CA GLU A 40 -13.65 10.03 -1.72
C GLU A 40 -12.80 11.29 -1.48
N ALA A 41 -12.28 11.48 -0.27
CA ALA A 41 -11.38 12.60 0.05
C ALA A 41 -10.09 12.58 -0.79
N ALA A 42 -9.56 11.40 -1.11
CA ALA A 42 -8.42 11.28 -2.01
C ALA A 42 -8.80 11.64 -3.44
N VAL A 43 -9.94 11.16 -3.95
CA VAL A 43 -10.41 11.43 -5.33
C VAL A 43 -10.65 12.92 -5.58
N ASP A 44 -11.14 13.63 -4.57
CA ASP A 44 -11.39 15.08 -4.61
C ASP A 44 -10.09 15.91 -4.54
N SER A 45 -8.97 15.30 -4.17
CA SER A 45 -7.65 15.94 -4.20
C SER A 45 -7.06 15.93 -5.62
N GLU A 46 -6.24 16.93 -5.93
CA GLU A 46 -5.58 17.08 -7.24
C GLU A 46 -4.74 15.85 -7.61
N ASP A 47 -3.99 15.32 -6.64
CA ASP A 47 -3.05 14.22 -6.84
C ASP A 47 -3.71 12.83 -6.83
N LYS A 48 -4.98 12.74 -6.40
CA LYS A 48 -5.70 11.46 -6.18
C LYS A 48 -4.91 10.47 -5.33
N ALA A 49 -4.16 10.99 -4.37
CA ALA A 49 -3.21 10.25 -3.56
C ALA A 49 -3.78 9.90 -2.19
N LEU A 50 -3.44 8.71 -1.71
CA LEU A 50 -3.73 8.24 -0.36
C LEU A 50 -2.53 7.51 0.22
N MET A 51 -2.49 7.42 1.54
CA MET A 51 -1.55 6.58 2.27
C MET A 51 -2.19 5.21 2.53
N VAL A 52 -1.64 4.15 1.96
CA VAL A 52 -2.11 2.78 2.18
C VAL A 52 -1.26 2.12 3.26
N VAL A 53 -1.88 1.65 4.33
CA VAL A 53 -1.22 0.97 5.45
C VAL A 53 -1.88 -0.38 5.72
N ALA A 54 -1.07 -1.36 6.10
CA ALA A 54 -1.61 -2.61 6.63
C ALA A 54 -2.11 -2.42 8.06
N GLN A 55 -3.19 -3.12 8.40
CA GLN A 55 -3.65 -3.27 9.77
C GLN A 55 -2.80 -4.32 10.50
N ARG A 56 -2.59 -4.09 11.80
CA ARG A 56 -1.97 -5.05 12.72
C ARG A 56 -2.95 -6.16 13.09
N ASP A 57 -4.17 -5.76 13.43
CA ASP A 57 -5.26 -6.67 13.73
C ASP A 57 -6.39 -6.48 12.70
N PRO A 58 -6.64 -7.47 11.82
CA PRO A 58 -7.71 -7.40 10.83
C PRO A 58 -9.11 -7.49 11.44
N ALA A 59 -9.26 -7.80 12.73
CA ALA A 59 -10.57 -7.79 13.40
C ALA A 59 -11.05 -6.37 13.73
N VAL A 60 -10.18 -5.36 13.70
CA VAL A 60 -10.53 -3.98 14.04
C VAL A 60 -11.28 -3.31 12.88
N GLU A 61 -12.54 -2.94 13.12
CA GLU A 61 -13.41 -2.34 12.10
C GLU A 61 -13.14 -0.84 11.91
N GLU A 62 -12.85 -0.11 12.98
CA GLU A 62 -12.47 1.31 12.96
C GLU A 62 -11.04 1.45 13.48
N PRO A 63 -10.01 1.23 12.64
CA PRO A 63 -8.62 1.22 13.09
C PRO A 63 -8.17 2.63 13.49
N ALA A 64 -7.48 2.73 14.63
CA ALA A 64 -6.75 3.92 15.03
C ALA A 64 -5.25 3.81 14.68
N LEU A 65 -4.44 4.82 15.05
CA LEU A 65 -3.00 4.80 14.81
C LEU A 65 -2.30 3.57 15.42
N ALA A 66 -2.77 3.10 16.57
CA ALA A 66 -2.19 1.95 17.27
C ALA A 66 -2.45 0.62 16.52
N ASP A 67 -3.50 0.57 15.70
CA ASP A 67 -3.96 -0.64 15.01
C ASP A 67 -3.36 -0.79 13.61
N VAL A 68 -2.55 0.17 13.16
CA VAL A 68 -1.90 0.17 11.84
C VAL A 68 -0.38 0.18 11.96
N TYR A 69 0.28 -0.25 10.89
CA TYR A 69 1.71 -0.06 10.75
C TYR A 69 2.01 1.41 10.39
N ARG A 70 3.07 1.97 10.99
CA ARG A 70 3.49 3.36 10.74
C ARG A 70 4.05 3.59 9.34
N ILE A 71 4.65 2.55 8.77
CA ILE A 71 5.18 2.59 7.42
C ILE A 71 4.13 1.97 6.49
N GLY A 72 3.83 2.70 5.43
CA GLY A 72 2.94 2.29 4.37
C GLY A 72 3.44 2.81 3.03
N THR A 73 2.53 2.86 2.07
CA THR A 73 2.84 3.20 0.69
C THR A 73 1.93 4.32 0.23
N GLU A 74 2.52 5.38 -0.33
CA GLU A 74 1.78 6.35 -1.12
C GLU A 74 1.17 5.63 -2.32
N ALA A 75 -0.13 5.78 -2.52
CA ALA A 75 -0.83 5.18 -3.63
C ALA A 75 -1.67 6.21 -4.37
N VAL A 76 -1.67 6.14 -5.69
CA VAL A 76 -2.50 6.99 -6.54
C VAL A 76 -3.64 6.16 -7.11
N ILE A 77 -4.86 6.67 -7.00
CA ILE A 77 -6.05 6.03 -7.57
C ILE A 77 -6.01 6.16 -9.09
N LYS A 78 -5.96 5.03 -9.79
CA LYS A 78 -5.96 4.95 -11.26
C LYS A 78 -7.35 4.72 -11.84
N ARG A 79 -8.19 3.98 -11.11
CA ARG A 79 -9.58 3.72 -11.49
C ARG A 79 -10.43 3.61 -10.24
N LEU A 80 -11.69 4.04 -10.36
CA LEU A 80 -12.69 3.93 -9.32
C LEU A 80 -14.04 3.60 -9.94
N GLU A 81 -14.72 2.63 -9.37
CA GLU A 81 -16.06 2.18 -9.75
C GLU A 81 -16.91 2.07 -8.47
N ARG A 82 -18.10 2.67 -8.48
CA ARG A 82 -19.04 2.62 -7.36
C ARG A 82 -20.08 1.53 -7.61
N ALA A 83 -20.32 0.70 -6.60
CA ALA A 83 -21.31 -0.38 -6.63
C ALA A 83 -22.12 -0.38 -5.32
N ASP A 84 -23.24 -1.11 -5.30
CA ASP A 84 -24.17 -1.13 -4.15
C ASP A 84 -23.52 -1.60 -2.83
N GLY A 85 -22.40 -2.33 -2.90
CA GLY A 85 -21.64 -2.83 -1.74
C GLY A 85 -20.40 -2.03 -1.34
N GLY A 86 -20.12 -0.91 -2.02
CA GLY A 86 -18.95 -0.07 -1.76
C GLY A 86 -18.20 0.36 -3.03
N ILE A 87 -16.93 0.70 -2.86
CA ILE A 87 -16.10 1.23 -3.95
C ILE A 87 -15.07 0.16 -4.35
N GLN A 88 -14.99 -0.12 -5.65
CA GLN A 88 -13.91 -0.88 -6.25
C GLN A 88 -12.91 0.10 -6.83
N LEU A 89 -11.63 -0.03 -6.51
CA LEU A 89 -10.59 0.85 -7.02
C LEU A 89 -9.35 0.08 -7.45
N VAL A 90 -8.63 0.64 -8.42
CA VAL A 90 -7.29 0.20 -8.79
C VAL A 90 -6.33 1.29 -8.37
N VAL A 91 -5.39 0.94 -7.49
CA VAL A 91 -4.34 1.86 -7.01
C VAL A 91 -2.98 1.46 -7.55
N GLN A 92 -2.12 2.45 -7.76
CA GLN A 92 -0.70 2.22 -8.03
C GLN A 92 0.13 2.71 -6.84
N GLY A 93 0.94 1.83 -6.25
CA GLY A 93 1.93 2.22 -5.26
C GLY A 93 3.03 3.08 -5.89
N ILE A 94 3.45 4.13 -5.20
CA ILE A 94 4.45 5.10 -5.70
C ILE A 94 5.74 4.98 -4.91
N ARG A 95 5.68 5.26 -3.61
CA ARG A 95 6.85 5.28 -2.71
C ARG A 95 6.45 4.96 -1.28
N ARG A 96 7.43 4.61 -0.44
CA ARG A 96 7.19 4.37 0.98
C ARG A 96 6.99 5.69 1.72
N LEU A 97 6.01 5.72 2.61
CA LEU A 97 5.76 6.83 3.51
C LEU A 97 5.81 6.37 4.97
N GLU A 98 6.20 7.26 5.86
CA GLU A 98 6.10 7.09 7.31
C GLU A 98 5.04 8.05 7.86
N ILE A 99 4.11 7.52 8.68
CA ILE A 99 3.18 8.32 9.47
C ILE A 99 3.94 8.98 10.62
N LEU A 100 3.98 10.31 10.60
CA LEU A 100 4.52 11.12 11.70
C LEU A 100 3.46 11.30 12.79
N GLU A 101 2.23 11.61 12.40
CA GLU A 101 1.09 11.74 13.31
C GLU A 101 -0.26 11.56 12.59
N MET A 102 -1.31 11.26 13.36
CA MET A 102 -2.70 11.36 12.90
C MET A 102 -3.21 12.76 13.21
N GLU A 103 -3.62 13.50 12.16
CA GLU A 103 -4.25 14.82 12.32
C GLU A 103 -5.76 14.70 12.53
N GLN A 104 -6.35 13.58 12.09
CA GLN A 104 -7.79 13.34 12.15
C GLN A 104 -8.07 11.84 12.19
N GLU A 105 -9.07 11.43 12.96
CA GLU A 105 -9.59 10.05 12.95
C GLU A 105 -10.98 9.92 12.32
N LYS A 106 -11.80 10.98 12.38
CA LYS A 106 -13.18 10.99 11.85
C LYS A 106 -13.38 12.15 10.88
N PRO A 107 -14.15 11.99 9.78
CA PRO A 107 -14.90 10.78 9.39
C PRO A 107 -14.03 9.67 8.77
N PHE A 108 -12.74 9.96 8.54
CA PHE A 108 -11.73 9.00 8.11
C PHE A 108 -10.37 9.38 8.70
N LEU A 109 -9.43 8.43 8.67
CA LEU A 109 -8.06 8.65 9.12
C LEU A 109 -7.32 9.61 8.17
N ARG A 110 -6.74 10.67 8.71
CA ARG A 110 -5.87 11.58 7.97
C ARG A 110 -4.56 11.75 8.72
N ALA A 111 -3.45 11.55 8.03
CA ALA A 111 -2.14 11.53 8.66
C ALA A 111 -1.18 12.52 8.00
N ARG A 112 -0.33 13.10 8.84
CA ARG A 112 0.88 13.77 8.38
C ARG A 112 1.94 12.72 8.10
N VAL A 113 2.43 12.71 6.87
CA VAL A 113 3.30 11.66 6.34
C VAL A 113 4.55 12.26 5.73
N ARG A 114 5.65 11.50 5.78
CA ARG A 114 6.93 11.85 5.15
C ARG A 114 7.38 10.73 4.24
N ALA A 115 7.92 11.09 3.07
CA ALA A 115 8.54 10.12 2.18
C ALA A 115 9.79 9.50 2.80
N LEU A 116 9.88 8.17 2.74
CA LEU A 116 11.11 7.45 3.09
C LEU A 116 11.99 7.33 1.85
N PRO A 117 13.32 7.49 1.98
CA PRO A 117 14.23 7.35 0.86
C PRO A 117 14.13 5.93 0.27
N GLU A 118 14.25 5.83 -1.05
CA GLU A 118 14.43 4.55 -1.71
C GLU A 118 15.77 3.94 -1.26
N PRO A 119 15.82 2.61 -1.01
CA PRO A 119 17.08 1.95 -0.75
C PRO A 119 18.00 2.13 -1.97
N ASN A 120 19.22 2.58 -1.72
CA ASN A 120 20.25 2.75 -2.75
C ASN A 120 21.52 1.97 -2.39
N ASP A 121 21.35 0.88 -1.63
CA ASP A 121 22.41 -0.01 -1.22
C ASP A 121 23.11 -0.58 -2.46
N THR A 122 24.44 -0.54 -2.46
CA THR A 122 25.28 -1.03 -3.56
C THR A 122 26.43 -1.87 -2.99
N GLY A 123 27.08 -2.64 -3.86
CA GLY A 123 28.25 -3.43 -3.50
C GLY A 123 28.06 -4.93 -3.74
N MET A 124 29.16 -5.67 -3.59
CA MET A 124 29.24 -7.09 -3.95
C MET A 124 28.21 -7.95 -3.21
N GLU A 125 27.95 -7.66 -1.93
CA GLU A 125 26.96 -8.39 -1.12
C GLU A 125 25.53 -8.17 -1.64
N VAL A 126 25.17 -6.93 -1.97
CA VAL A 126 23.85 -6.59 -2.52
C VAL A 126 23.63 -7.28 -3.86
N GLU A 127 24.63 -7.24 -4.74
CA GLU A 127 24.58 -7.93 -6.04
C GLU A 127 24.49 -9.46 -5.89
N ALA A 128 25.17 -10.03 -4.89
CA ALA A 128 25.09 -11.46 -4.61
C ALA A 128 23.71 -11.86 -4.10
N LEU A 129 23.10 -11.05 -3.22
CA LEU A 129 21.75 -11.26 -2.73
C LEU A 129 20.71 -11.14 -3.85
N ASP A 130 20.84 -10.17 -4.75
CA ASP A 130 19.94 -10.00 -5.90
C ASP A 130 19.96 -11.26 -6.80
N ARG A 131 21.15 -11.74 -7.16
CA ARG A 131 21.31 -13.01 -7.89
C ARG A 131 20.70 -14.20 -7.15
N ALA A 132 20.87 -14.26 -5.84
CA ALA A 132 20.31 -15.34 -5.03
C ALA A 132 18.77 -15.31 -5.01
N ILE A 133 18.17 -14.13 -4.90
CA ILE A 133 16.71 -13.94 -4.95
C ILE A 133 16.16 -14.38 -6.32
N LEU A 134 16.79 -13.94 -7.41
CA LEU A 134 16.37 -14.31 -8.77
C LEU A 134 16.48 -15.84 -8.98
N ALA A 135 17.57 -16.47 -8.55
CA ALA A 135 17.73 -17.92 -8.65
C ALA A 135 16.69 -18.69 -7.83
N LEU A 136 16.32 -18.19 -6.64
CA LEU A 136 15.26 -18.77 -5.81
C LEU A 136 13.88 -18.60 -6.48
N ALA A 137 13.61 -17.45 -7.09
CA ALA A 137 12.37 -17.20 -7.82
C ALA A 137 12.21 -18.17 -9.01
N ASP A 138 13.27 -18.37 -9.79
CA ASP A 138 13.29 -19.34 -10.90
C ASP A 138 13.02 -20.76 -10.41
N ARG A 139 13.62 -21.14 -9.27
CA ARG A 139 13.41 -22.45 -8.67
C ARG A 139 11.97 -22.67 -8.20
N ILE A 140 11.33 -21.64 -7.64
CA ILE A 140 9.90 -21.70 -7.27
C ILE A 140 9.05 -21.95 -8.52
N GLN A 141 9.33 -21.27 -9.63
CA GLN A 141 8.59 -21.48 -10.88
C GLN A 141 8.75 -22.90 -11.41
N GLN A 142 9.97 -23.45 -11.41
CA GLN A 142 10.23 -24.83 -11.85
C GLN A 142 9.47 -25.86 -11.00
N LEU A 143 9.47 -25.69 -9.68
CA LEU A 143 8.76 -26.60 -8.77
C LEU A 143 7.24 -26.51 -8.94
N ALA A 144 6.69 -25.31 -9.14
CA ALA A 144 5.26 -25.11 -9.39
C ALA A 144 4.80 -25.79 -10.69
N GLN A 145 5.63 -25.74 -11.75
CA GLN A 145 5.32 -26.39 -13.03
C GLN A 145 5.39 -27.92 -12.96
N GLN A 146 6.26 -28.49 -12.13
CA GLN A 146 6.37 -29.95 -11.94
C GLN A 146 5.16 -30.57 -11.22
N GLN A 147 4.36 -29.76 -10.52
CA GLN A 147 3.18 -30.21 -9.77
C GLN A 147 1.85 -29.95 -10.48
N ALA A 148 1.86 -29.44 -11.71
CA ALA A 148 0.63 -29.28 -12.49
C ALA A 148 0.01 -30.67 -12.78
N PRO A 149 -1.28 -30.89 -12.47
CA PRO A 149 -1.89 -32.20 -12.66
C PRO A 149 -1.89 -32.57 -14.15
N VAL A 150 -1.55 -33.83 -14.45
CA VAL A 150 -1.83 -34.43 -15.75
C VAL A 150 -3.35 -34.43 -15.91
N PRO A 151 -3.92 -33.79 -16.95
CA PRO A 151 -5.35 -33.85 -17.17
C PRO A 151 -5.75 -35.31 -17.42
N VAL A 152 -6.66 -35.83 -16.59
CA VAL A 152 -7.30 -37.16 -16.73
C VAL A 152 -8.41 -37.08 -17.76
#